data_AF-A0A1F5G2W7-F1
#
_entry.id   AF-A0A1F5G2W7-F1
#
_cell.length_a   1.000
_cell.length_b   1.000
_cell.length_c   1.000
_cell.angle_alpha   90.00
_cell.angle_beta   90.00
_cell.angle_gamma   90.00
#
_symmetry.space_group_name_H-M   'P 1'
#
loop_
_entity.id
_entity.type
_entity.pdbx_description
1 polymer ?
#
loop_
_entity_poly.entity_id
_entity_poly.type
_entity_poly.pdbx_seq_one_letter_code
_entity_poly.pdbx_strand_id
1 'polypeptide(L)'
;MAMKLPQKINTLYLVHRASERGQALIILLLIMVVGLTVGLSIATRTITDLRISTQTEESQKAFSAAEAGIEDALRRDLTVYTTQTDIATGQSVGQATYSTTVTPVGGDTDQFVTKQPVVQDDVTQVNLDGIPTPSSIKVYWADDNDPESSLEVTLVYLDGTEYKIQKWAYNAGTGCSTHSNGFVCAAAGGSFAGRNFKGKSDLIPLGPLPSYPNPKILRLRPFYGQASIAVQTTGGNLPRQSWEISSTGTTGQVTRKIEVTRSLNALPPIFDYVLYSGTGDITHQ
;
A
#
# COMPACT_ATOMS: atom_id res chain seq x y z
N MET A 1 -105.27 -9.50 39.86
CA MET A 1 -104.22 -10.34 40.47
C MET A 1 -102.93 -10.05 39.73
N ALA A 2 -101.81 -9.96 40.45
CA ALA A 2 -100.45 -9.58 40.01
C ALA A 2 -100.26 -8.07 39.70
N MET A 3 -99.22 -7.37 40.16
CA MET A 3 -98.07 -7.71 41.00
C MET A 3 -97.37 -6.40 41.39
N LYS A 4 -97.12 -6.19 42.69
CA LYS A 4 -96.17 -5.19 43.22
C LYS A 4 -94.75 -5.60 42.79
N LEU A 5 -93.90 -4.66 42.40
CA LEU A 5 -92.47 -4.71 42.72
C LEU A 5 -91.82 -3.32 42.78
N PRO A 6 -90.79 -3.14 43.63
CA PRO A 6 -90.28 -1.84 44.06
C PRO A 6 -88.90 -1.45 43.48
N GLN A 7 -88.56 -0.18 43.68
CA GLN A 7 -87.24 0.47 43.79
C GLN A 7 -86.08 0.04 42.86
N LYS A 8 -85.45 1.04 42.23
CA LYS A 8 -84.00 1.25 42.34
C LYS A 8 -83.62 2.71 42.09
N ILE A 9 -83.09 3.35 43.12
CA ILE A 9 -82.39 4.63 43.07
C ILE A 9 -81.01 4.35 42.47
N ASN A 10 -80.74 4.84 41.27
CA ASN A 10 -79.38 4.92 40.75
C ASN A 10 -78.84 6.32 41.05
N THR A 11 -78.05 6.41 42.12
CA THR A 11 -77.23 7.57 42.45
C THR A 11 -76.26 7.81 41.30
N LEU A 12 -76.54 8.85 40.51
CA LEU A 12 -75.69 9.33 39.44
C LEU A 12 -74.42 9.92 40.08
N TYR A 13 -73.29 9.24 39.96
CA TYR A 13 -71.99 9.82 40.30
C TYR A 13 -71.70 10.95 39.30
N LEU A 14 -72.02 12.18 39.70
CA LEU A 14 -71.53 13.40 39.05
C LEU A 14 -70.02 13.46 39.26
N VAL A 15 -69.26 13.01 38.25
CA VAL A 15 -67.84 13.39 38.14
C VAL A 15 -67.81 14.90 37.95
N HIS A 16 -67.39 15.58 39.00
CA HIS A 16 -67.25 17.03 39.04
C HIS A 16 -66.13 17.44 38.06
N ARG A 17 -66.48 18.01 36.90
CA ARG A 17 -65.51 18.65 35.99
C ARG A 17 -64.98 19.91 36.66
N ALA A 18 -63.84 19.79 37.34
CA ALA A 18 -63.09 20.92 37.86
C ALA A 18 -62.24 21.54 36.74
N SER A 19 -62.62 22.75 36.31
CA SER A 19 -61.80 23.79 35.68
C SER A 19 -60.76 23.36 34.61
N GLU A 20 -61.19 23.34 33.34
CA GLU A 20 -60.36 23.23 32.12
C GLU A 20 -59.43 24.44 31.85
N ARG A 21 -59.41 25.46 32.73
CA ARG A 21 -58.70 26.72 32.46
C ARG A 21 -57.17 26.65 32.63
N GLY A 22 -56.64 25.61 33.29
CA GLY A 22 -55.19 25.37 33.41
C GLY A 22 -54.61 24.42 32.35
N GLN A 23 -55.43 23.52 31.79
CA GLN A 23 -54.97 22.48 30.86
C GLN A 23 -54.74 23.03 29.45
N ALA A 24 -55.53 24.03 29.01
CA ALA A 24 -55.36 24.67 27.70
C ALA A 24 -53.96 25.32 27.52
N LEU A 25 -53.42 25.94 28.58
CA LEU A 25 -52.08 26.53 28.55
C LEU A 25 -51.00 25.46 28.35
N ILE A 26 -51.14 24.32 29.02
CA ILE A 26 -50.18 23.20 28.96
C ILE A 26 -50.20 22.55 27.57
N ILE A 27 -51.38 22.35 26.97
CA ILE A 27 -51.50 21.79 25.62
C ILE A 27 -50.88 22.72 24.59
N LEU A 28 -51.13 24.03 24.69
CA LEU A 28 -50.50 25.03 23.82
C LEU A 28 -48.97 24.99 23.94
N LEU A 29 -48.46 24.93 25.17
CA LEU A 29 -47.02 24.84 25.44
C LEU A 29 -46.43 23.54 24.88
N LEU A 30 -47.11 22.41 25.07
CA LEU A 30 -46.71 21.12 24.52
C LEU A 30 -46.60 21.20 22.99
N ILE A 31 -47.62 21.75 22.31
CA ILE A 31 -47.62 21.90 20.85
C ILE A 31 -46.46 22.80 20.39
N MET A 32 -46.19 23.90 21.09
CA MET A 32 -45.05 24.76 20.78
C MET A 32 -43.71 24.04 20.92
N VAL A 33 -43.52 23.31 22.02
CA VAL A 33 -42.28 22.54 22.26
C VAL A 33 -42.11 21.47 21.20
N VAL A 34 -43.16 20.72 20.86
CA VAL A 34 -43.12 19.70 19.81
C VAL A 34 -42.86 20.32 18.43
N GLY A 35 -43.50 21.45 18.12
CA GLY A 35 -43.27 22.17 16.87
C GLY A 35 -41.82 22.64 16.72
N LEU A 36 -41.25 23.20 17.78
CA LEU A 36 -39.84 23.63 17.81
C LEU A 36 -38.87 22.46 17.69
N THR A 37 -39.11 21.35 18.39
CA THR A 37 -38.22 20.18 18.33
C THR A 37 -38.22 19.54 16.94
N VAL A 38 -39.39 19.44 16.30
CA VAL A 38 -39.49 18.95 14.91
C VAL A 38 -38.80 19.91 13.94
N GLY A 39 -39.05 21.21 14.06
CA GLY A 39 -38.42 22.23 13.21
C GLY A 39 -36.89 22.21 13.32
N LEU A 40 -36.36 22.16 14.55
CA LEU A 40 -34.92 22.09 14.80
C LEU A 40 -34.32 20.77 14.29
N SER A 41 -35.02 19.66 14.43
CA SER A 41 -34.58 18.34 13.94
C SER A 41 -34.41 18.35 12.41
N ILE A 42 -35.39 18.87 11.68
CA ILE A 42 -35.33 18.97 10.21
C ILE A 42 -34.21 19.91 9.77
N ALA A 43 -34.06 21.07 10.42
CA ALA A 43 -33.00 22.02 10.11
C ALA A 43 -31.61 21.41 10.35
N THR A 44 -31.43 20.74 11.48
CA THR A 44 -30.15 20.07 11.83
C THR A 44 -29.81 18.97 10.84
N ARG A 45 -30.80 18.14 10.46
CA ARG A 45 -30.61 17.11 9.43
C ARG A 45 -30.20 17.73 8.09
N THR A 46 -30.88 18.78 7.66
CA THR A 46 -30.58 19.46 6.39
C THR A 46 -29.18 20.05 6.38
N ILE A 47 -28.76 20.72 7.45
CA ILE A 47 -27.39 21.27 7.59
C ILE A 47 -26.35 20.14 7.55
N THR A 48 -26.65 19.02 8.21
CA THR A 48 -25.77 17.85 8.22
C THR A 48 -25.66 17.23 6.84
N ASP A 49 -26.78 17.03 6.15
CA ASP A 49 -26.83 16.45 4.80
C ASP A 49 -26.08 17.35 3.80
N LEU A 50 -26.28 18.67 3.87
CA LEU A 50 -25.53 19.64 3.05
C LEU A 50 -24.03 19.57 3.33
N ARG A 51 -23.63 19.58 4.61
CA ARG A 51 -22.22 19.49 5.00
C ARG A 51 -21.58 18.20 4.51
N ILE A 52 -22.27 17.08 4.63
CA ILE A 52 -21.78 15.78 4.12
C ILE A 52 -21.64 15.88 2.60
N SER A 53 -22.65 16.39 1.90
CA SER A 53 -22.61 16.54 0.44
C SER A 53 -21.47 17.43 -0.02
N THR A 54 -21.27 18.59 0.61
CA THR A 54 -20.17 19.50 0.25
C THR A 54 -18.82 18.85 0.55
N GLN A 55 -18.68 18.17 1.69
CA GLN A 55 -17.44 17.50 2.05
C GLN A 55 -17.11 16.34 1.09
N THR A 56 -18.13 15.60 0.63
CA THR A 56 -17.96 14.55 -0.39
C THR A 56 -17.53 15.15 -1.73
N GLU A 57 -18.14 16.25 -2.16
CA GLU A 57 -17.75 16.94 -3.40
C GLU A 57 -16.33 17.52 -3.32
N GLU A 58 -16.01 18.23 -2.24
CA GLU A 58 -14.66 18.77 -1.98
C GLU A 58 -13.62 17.65 -1.91
N SER A 59 -13.98 16.50 -1.32
CA SER A 59 -13.11 15.32 -1.29
C SER A 59 -12.80 14.77 -2.68
N GLN A 60 -13.79 14.72 -3.58
CA GLN A 60 -13.57 14.26 -4.95
C GLN A 60 -12.66 15.23 -5.71
N LYS A 61 -12.90 16.54 -5.58
CA LYS A 61 -12.05 17.57 -6.21
C LYS A 61 -10.62 17.54 -5.68
N ALA A 62 -10.44 17.42 -4.37
CA ALA A 62 -9.12 17.30 -3.74
C ALA A 62 -8.37 16.04 -4.22
N PHE A 63 -9.08 14.92 -4.39
CA PHE A 63 -8.49 13.70 -4.94
C PHE A 63 -8.07 13.88 -6.40
N SER A 64 -8.93 14.43 -7.26
CA SER A 64 -8.58 14.70 -8.67
C SER A 64 -7.42 15.69 -8.81
N ALA A 65 -7.32 16.68 -7.92
CA ALA A 65 -6.16 17.59 -7.89
C ALA A 65 -4.87 16.86 -7.50
N ALA A 66 -4.93 15.95 -6.52
CA ALA A 66 -3.79 15.10 -6.17
C ALA A 66 -3.36 14.21 -7.34
N GLU A 67 -4.31 13.58 -8.05
CA GLU A 67 -4.05 12.79 -9.27
C GLU A 67 -3.39 13.63 -10.36
N ALA A 68 -3.87 14.86 -10.59
CA ALA A 68 -3.25 15.76 -11.56
C ALA A 68 -1.77 16.03 -11.24
N GLY A 69 -1.43 16.19 -9.96
CA GLY A 69 -0.04 16.33 -9.52
C GLY A 69 0.81 15.07 -9.73
N ILE A 70 0.25 13.89 -9.50
CA ILE A 70 0.91 12.62 -9.83
C ILE A 70 1.18 12.51 -11.34
N GLU A 71 0.18 12.80 -12.16
CA GLU A 71 0.29 12.73 -13.63
C GLU A 71 1.32 13.72 -14.18
N ASP A 72 1.35 14.95 -13.65
CA ASP A 72 2.36 15.94 -14.02
C ASP A 72 3.77 15.46 -13.64
N ALA A 73 3.93 14.86 -12.47
CA ALA A 73 5.19 14.26 -12.05
C ALA A 73 5.65 13.13 -12.98
N LEU A 74 4.74 12.20 -13.32
CA LEU A 74 5.05 11.04 -14.16
C LEU A 74 5.45 11.42 -15.60
N ARG A 75 4.99 12.57 -16.11
CA ARG A 75 5.39 13.09 -17.43
C ARG A 75 6.81 13.65 -17.45
N ARG A 76 7.35 14.05 -16.30
CA ARG A 76 8.70 14.61 -16.20
C ARG A 76 9.74 13.51 -16.24
N ASP A 77 10.96 13.90 -16.62
CA ASP A 77 12.13 13.06 -16.45
C ASP A 77 12.51 13.02 -14.97
N LEU A 78 12.18 11.93 -14.28
CA LEU A 78 12.45 11.78 -12.86
C LEU A 78 13.95 11.56 -12.57
N THR A 79 14.76 11.23 -13.57
CA THR A 79 16.18 10.93 -13.37
C THR A 79 16.98 12.14 -12.86
N VAL A 80 16.50 13.34 -13.16
CA VAL A 80 17.05 14.62 -12.68
C VAL A 80 16.94 14.78 -11.16
N TYR A 81 15.96 14.14 -10.52
CA TYR A 81 15.77 14.22 -9.07
C TYR A 81 16.64 13.18 -8.35
N THR A 82 17.74 13.64 -7.75
CA THR A 82 18.67 12.82 -6.95
C THR A 82 18.39 12.87 -5.45
N THR A 83 17.67 13.89 -4.99
CA THR A 83 17.19 14.03 -3.61
C THR A 83 15.69 14.31 -3.60
N GLN A 84 15.07 14.19 -2.42
CA GLN A 84 13.68 14.60 -2.25
C GLN A 84 13.50 16.04 -2.72
N THR A 85 12.54 16.27 -3.61
CA THR A 85 12.32 17.56 -4.27
C THR A 85 10.83 17.84 -4.39
N ASP A 86 10.41 19.04 -3.99
CA ASP A 86 9.08 19.54 -4.27
C ASP A 86 9.03 20.06 -5.72
N ILE A 87 8.25 19.39 -6.55
CA ILE A 87 8.17 19.66 -7.99
C ILE A 87 6.97 20.54 -8.37
N ALA A 88 6.03 20.68 -7.44
CA ALA A 88 4.87 21.54 -7.49
C ALA A 88 4.46 21.94 -6.06
N THR A 89 4.17 23.22 -5.82
CA THR A 89 3.70 23.70 -4.53
C THR A 89 2.50 24.61 -4.75
N GLY A 90 1.35 24.25 -4.17
CA GLY A 90 0.13 25.06 -4.21
C GLY A 90 -0.43 25.34 -5.60
N GLN A 91 -0.18 24.47 -6.58
CA GLN A 91 -0.64 24.66 -7.96
C GLN A 91 -2.16 24.49 -8.03
N SER A 92 -2.85 25.39 -8.73
CA SER A 92 -4.32 25.39 -8.79
C SER A 92 -4.85 24.56 -9.97
N VAL A 93 -5.91 23.79 -9.73
CA VAL A 93 -6.71 23.08 -10.73
C VAL A 93 -8.18 23.34 -10.42
N GLY A 94 -8.77 24.32 -11.12
CA GLY A 94 -10.11 24.80 -10.79
C GLY A 94 -10.16 25.45 -9.40
N GLN A 95 -11.01 24.93 -8.51
CA GLN A 95 -11.13 25.39 -7.12
C GLN A 95 -10.22 24.60 -6.14
N ALA A 96 -9.47 23.63 -6.64
CA ALA A 96 -8.58 22.81 -5.86
C ALA A 96 -7.13 23.28 -6.04
N THR A 97 -6.28 22.94 -5.07
CA THR A 97 -4.82 23.11 -5.19
C THR A 97 -4.12 21.78 -4.96
N TYR A 98 -2.93 21.58 -5.53
CA TYR A 98 -2.09 20.43 -5.23
C TYR A 98 -0.62 20.82 -4.99
N SER A 99 0.06 20.00 -4.20
CA SER A 99 1.50 20.04 -4.01
C SER A 99 2.05 18.63 -4.21
N THR A 100 3.16 18.51 -4.94
CA THR A 100 3.73 17.21 -5.30
C THR A 100 5.23 17.18 -4.99
N THR A 101 5.64 16.10 -4.35
CA THR A 101 7.02 15.81 -3.97
C THR A 101 7.47 14.52 -4.65
N VAL A 102 8.68 14.52 -5.18
CA VAL A 102 9.36 13.32 -5.69
C VAL A 102 10.49 12.96 -4.76
N THR A 103 10.51 11.71 -4.31
CA THR A 103 11.53 11.14 -3.44
C THR A 103 12.21 9.97 -4.17
N PRO A 104 13.48 10.09 -4.57
CA PRO A 104 14.21 8.96 -5.14
C PRO A 104 14.45 7.88 -4.06
N VAL A 105 14.41 6.62 -4.47
CA VAL A 105 14.67 5.45 -3.62
C VAL A 105 15.89 4.71 -4.16
N GLY A 106 16.90 4.50 -3.31
CA GLY A 106 18.21 3.98 -3.72
C GLY A 106 19.08 5.05 -4.42
N GLY A 107 20.25 4.66 -4.93
CA GLY A 107 21.20 5.54 -5.60
C GLY A 107 22.35 6.00 -4.69
N ASP A 108 22.03 6.42 -3.46
CA ASP A 108 23.01 6.96 -2.51
C ASP A 108 23.14 6.12 -1.22
N THR A 109 22.65 4.88 -1.25
CA THR A 109 22.65 3.96 -0.10
C THR A 109 23.10 2.57 -0.53
N ASP A 110 23.75 1.85 0.37
CA ASP A 110 24.13 0.44 0.22
C ASP A 110 22.97 -0.52 0.54
N GLN A 111 21.78 0.00 0.82
CA GLN A 111 20.63 -0.78 1.32
C GLN A 111 19.37 -0.52 0.54
N PHE A 112 18.61 -1.58 0.30
CA PHE A 112 17.25 -1.52 -0.23
C PHE A 112 16.37 -2.51 0.53
N VAL A 113 15.16 -2.09 0.88
CA VAL A 113 14.17 -2.95 1.55
C VAL A 113 12.82 -2.76 0.87
N THR A 114 12.14 -3.86 0.58
CA THR A 114 10.79 -3.78 0.00
C THR A 114 9.82 -3.16 1.00
N LYS A 115 9.00 -2.22 0.53
CA LYS A 115 7.98 -1.57 1.39
C LYS A 115 6.89 -2.54 1.82
N GLN A 116 6.51 -3.44 0.90
CA GLN A 116 5.54 -4.50 1.13
C GLN A 116 6.21 -5.87 0.93
N PRO A 117 5.71 -6.93 1.56
CA PRO A 117 6.11 -8.29 1.27
C PRO A 117 5.87 -8.61 -0.21
N VAL A 118 6.81 -9.33 -0.82
CA VAL A 118 6.64 -9.90 -2.15
C VAL A 118 5.78 -11.14 -2.00
N VAL A 119 4.69 -11.19 -2.75
CA VAL A 119 3.75 -12.32 -2.72
C VAL A 119 4.48 -13.60 -3.18
N GLN A 120 4.06 -14.75 -2.64
CA GLN A 120 4.58 -16.04 -3.08
C GLN A 120 4.56 -16.17 -4.61
N ASP A 121 5.66 -16.69 -5.17
CA ASP A 121 5.89 -16.92 -6.60
C ASP A 121 5.96 -15.65 -7.47
N ASP A 122 5.71 -14.47 -6.90
CA ASP A 122 5.89 -13.19 -7.57
C ASP A 122 7.36 -12.73 -7.53
N VAL A 123 7.71 -11.76 -8.37
CA VAL A 123 9.09 -11.32 -8.54
C VAL A 123 9.23 -9.85 -8.16
N THR A 124 10.16 -9.56 -7.26
CA THR A 124 10.70 -8.20 -7.11
C THR A 124 12.04 -8.07 -7.80
N GLN A 125 12.35 -6.85 -8.24
CA GLN A 125 13.56 -6.54 -8.98
C GLN A 125 14.37 -5.46 -8.24
N VAL A 126 15.67 -5.68 -8.16
CA VAL A 126 16.66 -4.69 -7.71
C VAL A 126 17.57 -4.36 -8.89
N ASN A 127 17.66 -3.07 -9.21
CA ASN A 127 18.53 -2.56 -10.25
C ASN A 127 19.98 -2.57 -9.78
N LEU A 128 20.85 -3.19 -10.59
CA LEU A 128 22.29 -3.23 -10.38
C LEU A 128 23.07 -2.51 -11.50
N ASP A 129 22.37 -1.96 -12.50
CA ASP A 129 23.02 -1.32 -13.63
C ASP A 129 23.83 -0.10 -13.17
N GLY A 130 25.13 -0.10 -13.50
CA GLY A 130 26.07 0.94 -13.08
C GLY A 130 26.55 0.82 -11.63
N ILE A 131 26.28 -0.29 -10.92
CA ILE A 131 26.84 -0.51 -9.58
C ILE A 131 28.39 -0.51 -9.65
N PRO A 132 29.08 0.11 -8.67
CA PRO A 132 30.54 0.01 -8.60
C PRO A 132 31.00 -1.45 -8.53
N THR A 133 32.05 -1.79 -9.25
CA THR A 133 32.71 -3.11 -9.18
C THR A 133 34.21 -2.94 -8.92
N PRO A 134 34.84 -3.79 -8.08
CA PRO A 134 34.24 -4.93 -7.39
C PRO A 134 33.32 -4.53 -6.24
N SER A 135 32.17 -5.17 -6.14
CA SER A 135 31.26 -5.09 -5.00
C SER A 135 30.72 -6.48 -4.70
N SER A 136 29.87 -6.61 -3.69
CA SER A 136 29.15 -7.84 -3.44
C SER A 136 27.77 -7.55 -2.90
N ILE A 137 26.86 -8.51 -3.05
CA ILE A 137 25.49 -8.41 -2.59
C ILE A 137 25.20 -9.51 -1.58
N LYS A 138 24.40 -9.14 -0.59
CA LYS A 138 23.73 -10.07 0.31
C LYS A 138 22.24 -9.80 0.29
N VAL A 139 21.46 -10.87 0.24
CA VAL A 139 20.00 -10.80 0.28
C VAL A 139 19.51 -11.36 1.61
N TYR A 140 18.59 -10.65 2.24
CA TYR A 140 17.87 -11.04 3.44
C TYR A 140 16.39 -11.18 3.09
N TRP A 141 15.70 -12.17 3.64
CA TRP A 141 14.29 -12.38 3.35
C TRP A 141 13.52 -13.00 4.52
N ALA A 142 12.20 -12.89 4.41
CA ALA A 142 11.22 -13.32 5.40
C ALA A 142 11.47 -12.65 6.76
N ASP A 143 10.90 -11.47 6.97
CA ASP A 143 11.01 -10.84 8.28
C ASP A 143 10.17 -11.57 9.35
N ASP A 144 10.27 -11.18 10.61
CA ASP A 144 9.56 -11.84 11.72
C ASP A 144 8.05 -12.01 11.48
N ASN A 145 7.42 -11.11 10.70
CA ASN A 145 6.00 -11.14 10.37
C ASN A 145 5.65 -12.02 9.16
N ASP A 146 6.64 -12.40 8.36
CA ASP A 146 6.42 -13.23 7.18
C ASP A 146 6.44 -14.73 7.53
N PRO A 147 5.76 -15.59 6.76
CA PRO A 147 5.97 -17.02 6.89
C PRO A 147 7.42 -17.39 6.56
N GLU A 148 7.84 -18.56 7.02
CA GLU A 148 9.12 -19.13 6.60
C GLU A 148 9.04 -19.47 5.09
N SER A 149 9.81 -18.76 4.26
CA SER A 149 9.76 -18.85 2.80
C SER A 149 11.15 -19.06 2.20
N SER A 150 11.21 -19.88 1.16
CA SER A 150 12.44 -20.10 0.38
C SER A 150 12.62 -18.99 -0.64
N LEU A 151 13.82 -18.79 -1.17
CA LEU A 151 14.10 -17.69 -2.08
C LEU A 151 14.91 -18.15 -3.30
N GLU A 152 14.43 -17.85 -4.50
CA GLU A 152 15.26 -17.87 -5.71
C GLU A 152 15.82 -16.46 -5.97
N VAL A 153 17.12 -16.41 -6.20
CA VAL A 153 17.88 -15.23 -6.56
C VAL A 153 18.39 -15.42 -7.98
N THR A 154 17.96 -14.55 -8.89
CA THR A 154 18.38 -14.57 -10.29
C THR A 154 19.15 -13.29 -10.60
N LEU A 155 20.44 -13.42 -10.92
CA LEU A 155 21.30 -12.33 -11.37
C LEU A 155 21.38 -12.32 -12.88
N VAL A 156 21.08 -11.18 -13.48
CA VAL A 156 21.32 -10.89 -14.90
C VAL A 156 22.50 -9.96 -15.01
N TYR A 157 23.51 -10.36 -15.79
CA TYR A 157 24.76 -9.60 -15.98
C TYR A 157 25.21 -9.65 -17.44
N LEU A 158 26.05 -8.69 -17.83
CA LEU A 158 26.57 -8.60 -19.19
C LEU A 158 28.05 -9.04 -19.21
N ASP A 159 28.33 -10.14 -19.91
CA ASP A 159 29.69 -10.63 -20.13
C ASP A 159 30.10 -10.37 -21.58
N GLY A 160 31.00 -9.40 -21.77
CA GLY A 160 31.28 -8.82 -23.09
C GLY A 160 30.03 -8.16 -23.67
N THR A 161 29.39 -8.81 -24.64
CA THR A 161 28.17 -8.35 -25.31
C THR A 161 26.96 -9.24 -25.04
N GLU A 162 27.12 -10.32 -24.28
CA GLU A 162 26.08 -11.31 -24.04
C GLU A 162 25.48 -11.17 -22.65
N TYR A 163 24.15 -11.18 -22.58
CA TYR A 163 23.44 -11.29 -21.31
C TYR A 163 23.52 -12.72 -20.81
N LYS A 164 24.01 -12.88 -19.58
CA LYS A 164 24.08 -14.16 -18.88
C LYS A 164 23.26 -14.10 -17.61
N ILE A 165 22.78 -15.28 -17.20
CA ILE A 165 21.96 -15.45 -16.01
C ILE A 165 22.68 -16.39 -15.05
N GLN A 166 22.77 -16.00 -13.79
CA GLN A 166 23.18 -16.87 -12.69
C GLN A 166 22.01 -16.99 -11.71
N LYS A 167 21.73 -18.22 -11.26
CA LYS A 167 20.67 -18.48 -10.29
C LYS A 167 21.23 -19.11 -9.03
N TRP A 168 20.60 -18.78 -7.91
CA TRP A 168 20.73 -19.47 -6.64
C TRP A 168 19.34 -19.68 -6.05
N ALA A 169 19.17 -20.77 -5.32
CA ALA A 169 17.92 -21.04 -4.63
C ALA A 169 18.23 -21.50 -3.21
N TYR A 170 17.55 -20.90 -2.24
CA TYR A 170 17.81 -21.07 -0.83
C TYR A 170 16.55 -21.56 -0.11
N ASN A 171 16.65 -22.66 0.63
CA ASN A 171 15.63 -23.06 1.59
C ASN A 171 15.75 -22.21 2.85
N ALA A 172 14.60 -21.85 3.42
CA ALA A 172 14.52 -21.12 4.67
C ALA A 172 15.01 -21.97 5.87
N GLY A 173 15.58 -21.29 6.87
CA GLY A 173 15.79 -21.83 8.22
C GLY A 173 17.16 -22.48 8.49
N THR A 174 17.46 -22.63 9.78
CA THR A 174 18.62 -23.40 10.27
C THR A 174 18.27 -24.89 10.33
N GLY A 175 18.97 -25.73 9.55
CA GLY A 175 18.76 -27.19 9.53
C GLY A 175 17.89 -27.72 8.39
N CYS A 176 17.88 -27.01 7.26
CA CYS A 176 16.93 -27.16 6.15
C CYS A 176 16.62 -28.60 5.79
N SER A 177 15.40 -28.98 6.17
CA SER A 177 14.73 -30.23 5.85
C SER A 177 13.26 -29.99 5.51
N THR A 178 12.86 -28.71 5.37
CA THR A 178 11.47 -28.30 5.12
C THR A 178 11.00 -28.72 3.73
N HIS A 179 11.89 -28.68 2.72
CA HIS A 179 11.55 -29.02 1.34
C HIS A 179 12.65 -29.85 0.66
N SER A 180 12.27 -30.97 0.03
CA SER A 180 13.15 -31.76 -0.84
C SER A 180 13.08 -31.24 -2.28
N ASN A 181 13.73 -30.09 -2.52
CA ASN A 181 13.66 -29.34 -3.78
C ASN A 181 15.04 -29.04 -4.40
N GLY A 182 16.12 -29.53 -3.81
CA GLY A 182 17.49 -29.29 -4.27
C GLY A 182 18.02 -27.89 -3.98
N PHE A 183 17.32 -27.06 -3.20
CA PHE A 183 17.80 -25.73 -2.82
C PHE A 183 18.87 -25.83 -1.74
N VAL A 184 19.80 -24.88 -1.75
CA VAL A 184 20.87 -24.79 -0.75
C VAL A 184 20.30 -24.29 0.56
N CYS A 185 20.90 -24.70 1.67
CA CYS A 185 20.53 -24.13 2.96
C CYS A 185 20.88 -22.66 3.07
N ALA A 186 19.90 -21.82 3.44
CA ALA A 186 20.19 -20.45 3.81
C ALA A 186 21.03 -20.39 5.10
N ALA A 187 21.88 -19.36 5.19
CA ALA A 187 22.45 -19.00 6.47
C ALA A 187 21.35 -18.36 7.35
N ALA A 188 21.49 -18.50 8.67
CA ALA A 188 20.62 -17.79 9.60
C ALA A 188 20.66 -16.28 9.30
N GLY A 189 19.49 -15.65 9.23
CA GLY A 189 19.36 -14.24 8.88
C GLY A 189 19.95 -13.28 9.93
N GLY A 190 19.19 -12.26 10.31
CA GLY A 190 19.59 -11.29 11.32
C GLY A 190 18.93 -9.93 11.15
N SER A 191 19.33 -8.98 12.00
CA SER A 191 18.79 -7.64 11.96
C SER A 191 19.40 -6.81 10.83
N PHE A 192 18.55 -6.23 10.00
CA PHE A 192 18.91 -5.34 8.90
C PHE A 192 17.84 -4.27 8.73
N ALA A 193 18.25 -3.00 8.56
CA ALA A 193 17.36 -1.85 8.37
C ALA A 193 16.18 -1.78 9.39
N GLY A 194 16.44 -2.13 10.65
CA GLY A 194 15.42 -2.12 11.72
C GLY A 194 14.42 -3.28 11.71
N ARG A 195 14.58 -4.24 10.79
CA ARG A 195 13.81 -5.49 10.75
C ARG A 195 14.70 -6.67 11.09
N ASN A 196 14.12 -7.78 11.50
CA ASN A 196 14.83 -9.04 11.72
C ASN A 196 14.37 -10.05 10.68
N PHE A 197 15.33 -10.57 9.91
CA PHE A 197 15.07 -11.51 8.82
C PHE A 197 15.46 -12.93 9.21
N LYS A 198 14.69 -13.91 8.75
CA LYS A 198 14.87 -15.33 9.06
C LYS A 198 15.97 -15.96 8.21
N GLY A 199 16.04 -15.60 6.92
CA GLY A 199 17.02 -16.13 5.97
C GLY A 199 17.97 -15.06 5.43
N LYS A 200 19.20 -15.47 5.11
CA LYS A 200 20.13 -14.67 4.30
C LYS A 200 20.93 -15.53 3.33
N SER A 201 21.33 -14.93 2.21
CA SER A 201 22.14 -15.56 1.18
C SER A 201 23.61 -15.59 1.60
N ASP A 202 24.39 -16.42 0.90
CA ASP A 202 25.84 -16.23 0.85
C ASP A 202 26.17 -14.88 0.17
N LEU A 203 27.42 -14.45 0.33
CA LEU A 203 27.90 -13.24 -0.31
C LEU A 203 28.07 -13.50 -1.81
N ILE A 204 27.32 -12.76 -2.64
CA ILE A 204 27.39 -12.85 -4.10
C ILE A 204 28.41 -11.81 -4.58
N PRO A 205 29.61 -12.20 -5.05
CA PRO A 205 30.59 -11.25 -5.57
C PRO A 205 30.10 -10.66 -6.89
N LEU A 206 30.38 -9.38 -7.14
CA LEU A 206 30.08 -8.69 -8.39
C LEU A 206 31.36 -8.07 -8.94
N GLY A 207 31.74 -8.43 -10.17
CA GLY A 207 32.92 -7.88 -10.82
C GLY A 207 33.78 -8.92 -11.55
N PRO A 208 34.95 -8.51 -12.06
CA PRO A 208 35.66 -9.27 -13.07
C PRO A 208 36.25 -10.61 -12.60
N LEU A 209 36.48 -10.86 -11.29
CA LEU A 209 37.00 -12.15 -10.81
C LEU A 209 36.65 -12.42 -9.31
N PRO A 210 36.11 -13.60 -8.92
CA PRO A 210 35.45 -14.60 -9.74
C PRO A 210 33.96 -14.28 -9.86
N SER A 211 33.59 -13.72 -11.02
CA SER A 211 32.30 -13.84 -11.71
C SER A 211 31.27 -12.71 -11.54
N TYR A 212 30.58 -12.46 -12.66
CA TYR A 212 29.52 -11.48 -12.95
C TYR A 212 30.01 -10.06 -13.29
N PRO A 213 30.73 -9.90 -14.42
CA PRO A 213 31.03 -8.58 -14.96
C PRO A 213 29.74 -7.83 -15.30
N ASN A 214 29.74 -6.51 -15.11
CA ASN A 214 28.65 -5.61 -15.50
C ASN A 214 27.25 -6.14 -15.11
N PRO A 215 26.98 -6.32 -13.80
CA PRO A 215 25.68 -6.76 -13.31
C PRO A 215 24.60 -5.72 -13.68
N LYS A 216 23.42 -6.20 -14.06
CA LYS A 216 22.33 -5.34 -14.52
C LYS A 216 21.15 -5.39 -13.58
N ILE A 217 20.71 -6.60 -13.22
CA ILE A 217 19.46 -6.79 -12.50
C ILE A 217 19.60 -7.97 -11.54
N LEU A 218 19.06 -7.83 -10.34
CA LEU A 218 18.79 -8.93 -9.41
C LEU A 218 17.28 -9.13 -9.29
N ARG A 219 16.80 -10.33 -9.58
CA ARG A 219 15.40 -10.73 -9.38
C ARG A 219 15.29 -11.68 -8.21
N LEU A 220 14.27 -11.47 -7.40
CA LEU A 220 14.08 -12.16 -6.14
C LEU A 220 12.64 -12.68 -6.11
N ARG A 221 12.51 -14.01 -6.04
CA ARG A 221 11.22 -14.71 -6.02
C ARG A 221 11.10 -15.56 -4.76
N PRO A 222 10.18 -15.25 -3.84
CA PRO A 222 9.94 -16.09 -2.69
C PRO A 222 9.06 -17.30 -3.08
N PHE A 223 9.35 -18.44 -2.47
CA PHE A 223 8.63 -19.70 -2.64
C PHE A 223 8.08 -20.18 -1.30
N TYR A 224 6.97 -20.92 -1.36
CA TYR A 224 6.29 -21.52 -0.19
C TYR A 224 5.71 -20.51 0.82
N GLY A 225 5.83 -19.22 0.55
CA GLY A 225 5.22 -18.14 1.30
C GLY A 225 5.63 -16.78 0.74
N GLN A 226 4.94 -15.73 1.13
CA GLN A 226 5.39 -14.36 0.86
C GLN A 226 6.67 -14.03 1.65
N ALA A 227 7.41 -13.01 1.21
CA ALA A 227 8.59 -12.54 1.92
C ALA A 227 8.81 -11.04 1.74
N SER A 228 9.02 -10.32 2.84
CA SER A 228 9.74 -9.05 2.83
C SER A 228 11.19 -9.33 2.47
N ILE A 229 11.76 -8.49 1.62
CA ILE A 229 13.10 -8.71 1.05
C ILE A 229 13.95 -7.47 1.28
N ALA A 230 15.19 -7.69 1.67
CA ALA A 230 16.20 -6.66 1.80
C ALA A 230 17.48 -7.06 1.08
N VAL A 231 18.12 -6.07 0.45
CA VAL A 231 19.37 -6.22 -0.28
C VAL A 231 20.38 -5.25 0.29
N GLN A 232 21.57 -5.77 0.58
CA GLN A 232 22.72 -5.00 1.01
C GLN A 232 23.86 -5.17 0.02
N THR A 233 24.50 -4.07 -0.34
CA THR A 233 25.77 -4.08 -1.07
C THR A 233 26.96 -3.89 -0.13
N THR A 234 28.11 -4.45 -0.49
CA THR A 234 29.40 -4.16 0.14
C THR A 234 30.37 -3.73 -0.97
N GLY A 235 31.05 -2.60 -0.77
CA GLY A 235 31.96 -2.03 -1.78
C GLY A 235 31.32 -1.02 -2.75
N GLY A 236 30.11 -0.54 -2.47
CA GLY A 236 29.46 0.52 -3.23
C GLY A 236 28.00 0.71 -2.85
N ASN A 237 27.40 1.81 -3.33
CA ASN A 237 25.96 2.06 -3.19
C ASN A 237 25.18 1.30 -4.26
N LEU A 238 23.97 0.87 -3.91
CA LEU A 238 23.00 0.39 -4.89
C LEU A 238 22.63 1.53 -5.83
N PRO A 239 22.54 1.27 -7.15
CA PRO A 239 21.92 2.20 -8.09
C PRO A 239 20.51 2.58 -7.68
N ARG A 240 19.95 3.59 -8.34
CA ARG A 240 18.55 3.99 -8.11
C ARG A 240 17.61 2.81 -8.36
N GLN A 241 16.57 2.69 -7.54
CA GLN A 241 15.62 1.58 -7.58
C GLN A 241 14.24 2.04 -8.07
N SER A 242 13.79 3.21 -7.61
CA SER A 242 12.50 3.79 -8.00
C SER A 242 12.42 5.28 -7.65
N TRP A 243 11.31 5.90 -8.03
CA TRP A 243 10.90 7.21 -7.53
C TRP A 243 9.53 7.09 -6.88
N GLU A 244 9.43 7.53 -5.64
CA GLU A 244 8.17 7.74 -4.97
C GLU A 244 7.66 9.15 -5.25
N ILE A 245 6.40 9.25 -5.64
CA ILE A 245 5.73 10.49 -5.95
C ILE A 245 4.56 10.61 -4.98
N SER A 246 4.59 11.65 -4.16
CA SER A 246 3.54 11.98 -3.20
C SER A 246 2.87 13.27 -3.64
N SER A 247 1.56 13.23 -3.89
CA SER A 247 0.77 14.41 -4.24
C SER A 247 -0.34 14.63 -3.23
N THR A 248 -0.44 15.85 -2.71
CA THR A 248 -1.48 16.27 -1.78
C THR A 248 -2.36 17.31 -2.45
N GLY A 249 -3.63 17.00 -2.64
CA GLY A 249 -4.65 17.90 -3.15
C GLY A 249 -5.55 18.43 -2.03
N THR A 250 -5.98 19.68 -2.14
CA THR A 250 -6.81 20.39 -1.16
C THR A 250 -7.93 21.14 -1.86
N THR A 251 -9.14 21.10 -1.31
CA THR A 251 -10.30 21.89 -1.74
C THR A 251 -11.11 22.27 -0.51
N GLY A 252 -11.37 23.56 -0.31
CA GLY A 252 -12.03 24.04 0.90
C GLY A 252 -11.23 23.64 2.15
N GLN A 253 -11.82 22.80 3.01
CA GLN A 253 -11.16 22.26 4.21
C GLN A 253 -10.74 20.79 4.06
N VAL A 254 -10.99 20.18 2.90
CA VAL A 254 -10.69 18.77 2.66
C VAL A 254 -9.34 18.62 1.97
N THR A 255 -8.51 17.71 2.50
CA THR A 255 -7.21 17.36 1.93
C THR A 255 -7.15 15.86 1.65
N ARG A 256 -6.60 15.48 0.49
CA ARG A 256 -6.37 14.09 0.06
C ARG A 256 -4.92 13.94 -0.38
N LYS A 257 -4.29 12.84 0.01
CA LYS A 257 -2.91 12.50 -0.37
C LYS A 257 -2.90 11.19 -1.14
N ILE A 258 -2.14 11.14 -2.22
CA ILE A 258 -1.93 9.97 -3.07
C ILE A 258 -0.42 9.74 -3.17
N GLU A 259 -0.01 8.49 -3.09
CA GLU A 259 1.38 8.07 -3.25
C GLU A 259 1.48 7.01 -4.36
N VAL A 260 2.40 7.23 -5.29
CA VAL A 260 2.68 6.32 -6.41
C VAL A 260 4.17 6.05 -6.46
N THR A 261 4.56 4.80 -6.68
CA THR A 261 5.95 4.43 -6.92
C THR A 261 6.15 4.14 -8.41
N ARG A 262 7.01 4.91 -9.06
CA ARG A 262 7.47 4.63 -10.42
C ARG A 262 8.72 3.74 -10.34
N SER A 263 8.58 2.47 -10.73
CA SER A 263 9.71 1.56 -10.87
C SER A 263 10.53 1.88 -12.12
N LEU A 264 11.75 1.36 -12.17
CA LEU A 264 12.56 1.34 -13.38
C LEU A 264 11.95 0.41 -14.43
N ASN A 265 12.26 0.66 -15.70
CA ASN A 265 11.88 -0.23 -16.79
C ASN A 265 12.45 -1.63 -16.52
N ALA A 266 11.57 -2.62 -16.44
CA ALA A 266 11.93 -4.00 -16.17
C ALA A 266 11.38 -4.90 -17.27
N LEU A 267 12.18 -5.88 -17.69
CA LEU A 267 11.71 -6.93 -18.58
C LEU A 267 10.73 -7.83 -17.79
N PRO A 268 9.55 -8.16 -18.34
CA PRO A 268 8.61 -9.05 -17.68
C PRO A 268 9.24 -10.38 -17.26
N PRO A 269 9.02 -10.87 -16.02
CA PRO A 269 9.63 -12.11 -15.52
C PRO A 269 9.26 -13.38 -16.32
N ILE A 270 8.21 -13.32 -17.15
CA ILE A 270 7.81 -14.42 -18.04
C ILE A 270 8.91 -14.80 -19.04
N PHE A 271 9.80 -13.87 -19.39
CA PHE A 271 10.92 -14.12 -20.30
C PHE A 271 12.10 -14.85 -19.64
N ASP A 272 12.02 -15.16 -18.35
CA ASP A 272 13.09 -15.87 -17.63
C ASP A 272 13.02 -17.39 -17.81
N TYR A 273 11.94 -17.87 -18.45
CA TYR A 273 11.65 -19.28 -18.69
C TYR A 273 11.30 -19.49 -20.17
N VAL A 274 12.19 -19.09 -21.07
CA VAL A 274 12.07 -19.51 -22.47
C VAL A 274 12.91 -20.75 -22.68
N LEU A 275 12.27 -21.93 -22.69
CA LEU A 275 12.81 -23.08 -23.41
C LEU A 275 12.58 -22.81 -24.90
N TYR A 276 13.50 -22.11 -25.55
CA TYR A 276 13.43 -21.85 -27.00
C TYR A 276 14.12 -23.00 -27.74
N SER A 277 13.33 -23.98 -28.20
CA SER A 277 13.78 -24.97 -29.19
C SER A 277 13.59 -24.35 -30.59
N GLY A 278 14.60 -23.62 -31.07
CA GLY A 278 14.56 -22.97 -32.38
C GLY A 278 14.56 -23.95 -33.56
N THR A 279 15.22 -25.10 -33.43
CA THR A 279 15.21 -26.25 -34.35
C THR A 279 16.16 -27.29 -33.75
N GLY A 280 15.63 -28.36 -33.15
CA GLY A 280 16.45 -29.45 -32.63
C GLY A 280 15.71 -30.20 -31.53
N ASP A 281 15.32 -31.44 -31.84
CA ASP A 281 14.71 -32.35 -30.88
C ASP A 281 15.56 -32.45 -29.61
N ILE A 282 14.90 -32.25 -28.48
CA ILE A 282 15.41 -32.59 -27.15
C ILE A 282 15.30 -34.11 -26.98
N THR A 283 16.33 -34.84 -27.40
CA THR A 283 16.46 -36.26 -27.06
C THR A 283 17.03 -36.39 -25.65
N HIS A 284 16.23 -36.95 -24.74
CA HIS A 284 16.71 -37.48 -23.47
C HIS A 284 17.73 -38.60 -23.74
N GLN A 285 18.94 -38.48 -23.17
CA GLN A 285 19.79 -39.62 -22.83
C GLN A 285 19.91 -39.69 -21.32
#